data_AF-A0A3Q7IDD4-F1
#
_entry.id   AF-A0A3Q7IDD4-F1
#
_cell.length_a   1.000
_cell.length_b   1.000
_cell.length_c   1.000
_cell.angle_alpha   90.00
_cell.angle_beta   90.00
_cell.angle_gamma   90.00
#
_symmetry.space_group_name_H-M   'P 1'
#
loop_
_entity.id
_entity.type
_entity.pdbx_description
1 polymer ?
#
loop_
_entity_poly.entity_id
_entity_poly.type
_entity_poly.pdbx_seq_one_letter_code
_entity_poly.pdbx_strand_id
1 'polypeptide(L)' 'MAYYLDKIFLLLAIKNEIIDPFESLITWNESIPLCQWRGVVCGTQNQRVIELNLLDHKLTGVLITL' A
#
# COMPACT_ATOMS: atom_id res chain seq x y z
N MET A 1 13.42 -14.24 0.01
CA MET A 1 13.31 -13.60 1.34
C MET A 1 13.67 -12.11 1.31
N ALA A 2 14.53 -11.62 0.41
CA ALA A 2 14.77 -10.16 0.24
C ALA A 2 13.68 -9.42 -0.58
N TYR A 3 13.06 -10.06 -1.56
CA TYR A 3 12.05 -9.50 -2.50
C TYR A 3 10.60 -9.40 -1.95
N TYR A 4 10.39 -9.69 -0.67
CA TYR A 4 9.07 -9.55 -0.03
C TYR A 4 9.04 -8.36 0.93
N LEU A 5 10.16 -8.14 1.63
CA LEU A 5 10.36 -7.02 2.55
C LEU A 5 10.48 -5.68 1.81
N ASP A 6 11.06 -5.65 0.61
CA ASP A 6 11.20 -4.45 -0.22
C ASP A 6 9.85 -3.83 -0.59
N LYS A 7 8.87 -4.64 -1.01
CA LYS A 7 7.54 -4.15 -1.40
C LYS A 7 6.75 -3.60 -0.22
N ILE A 8 6.73 -4.34 0.89
CA ILE A 8 6.04 -3.91 2.11
C ILE A 8 6.66 -2.61 2.61
N PHE A 9 7.98 -2.52 2.64
CA PHE A 9 8.70 -1.31 3.03
C PHE A 9 8.33 -0.11 2.14
N LEU A 10 8.35 -0.27 0.81
CA LEU A 10 7.98 0.79 -0.14
C LEU A 10 6.54 1.28 0.05
N LEU A 11 5.58 0.36 0.24
CA LEU A 11 4.18 0.74 0.43
C LEU A 11 3.94 1.39 1.80
N LEU A 12 4.65 0.99 2.85
CA LEU A 12 4.59 1.68 4.14
C LEU A 12 5.27 3.05 4.10
N ALA A 13 6.31 3.24 3.27
CA ALA A 13 6.89 4.56 3.03
C ALA A 13 5.86 5.51 2.41
N ILE A 14 5.11 5.06 1.40
CA ILE A 14 3.98 5.80 0.82
C ILE A 14 2.96 6.17 1.90
N LYS A 15 2.54 5.20 2.73
CA LYS A 15 1.58 5.43 3.81
C LYS A 15 2.04 6.53 4.77
N ASN A 16 3.34 6.60 5.07
CA ASN A 16 3.90 7.59 5.99
C ASN A 16 3.95 9.02 5.42
N GLU A 17 3.88 9.19 4.10
CA GLU A 17 3.87 10.49 3.43
C GLU A 17 2.47 11.01 3.10
N ILE A 18 1.46 10.16 3.28
CA ILE A 18 0.06 10.47 3.02
C ILE A 18 -0.64 10.85 4.33
N ILE A 19 -1.35 11.97 4.30
CA ILE A 19 -2.32 12.36 5.31
C ILE A 19 -3.63 11.62 4.99
N ASP A 20 -4.01 10.72 5.89
CA ASP A 20 -5.20 9.86 5.80
C ASP A 20 -6.11 10.06 7.03
N PRO A 21 -6.93 11.11 7.05
CA PRO A 21 -7.73 11.47 8.23
C PRO A 21 -8.89 10.51 8.50
N PHE A 22 -9.19 9.59 7.57
CA PHE A 22 -10.29 8.63 7.67
C PHE A 22 -9.81 7.19 7.86
N GLU A 23 -8.51 6.98 8.08
CA GLU A 23 -7.89 5.66 8.22
C GLU A 23 -8.23 4.72 7.04
N SER A 24 -8.36 5.28 5.83
CA SER A 24 -8.58 4.54 4.60
C SER A 24 -7.50 3.47 4.37
N LEU A 25 -6.27 3.72 4.80
CA LEU A 25 -5.11 2.83 4.71
C LEU A 25 -4.88 2.00 5.98
N ILE A 26 -5.87 1.82 6.87
CA ILE A 26 -5.72 1.03 8.11
C ILE A 26 -5.23 -0.41 7.88
N THR A 27 -5.64 -1.00 6.76
CA THR A 27 -5.26 -2.36 6.37
C THR A 27 -3.82 -2.48 5.92
N TRP A 28 -3.14 -1.36 5.62
CA TRP A 28 -1.74 -1.34 5.23
C TRP A 28 -0.85 -1.51 6.47
N ASN A 29 -0.66 -2.77 6.87
CA ASN A 29 0.20 -3.15 7.99
C ASN A 29 0.75 -4.58 7.80
N GLU A 30 1.86 -4.88 8.47
CA GLU A 30 2.58 -6.15 8.34
C GLU A 30 1.81 -7.38 8.86
N SER A 31 0.78 -7.17 9.69
CA SER A 31 -0.06 -8.26 10.20
C SER A 31 -1.12 -8.72 9.20
N ILE A 32 -1.38 -7.95 8.15
CA ILE A 32 -2.34 -8.29 7.08
C ILE A 32 -1.56 -8.65 5.81
N PRO A 33 -1.88 -9.77 5.13
CA PRO A 33 -1.29 -10.11 3.84
C PRO A 33 -1.38 -8.96 2.83
N LEU A 34 -0.28 -8.68 2.12
CA LEU A 34 -0.15 -7.52 1.22
C LEU A 34 -1.32 -7.38 0.22
N CYS A 35 -1.77 -8.49 -0.37
CA CYS A 35 -2.86 -8.50 -1.34
C CYS A 35 -4.26 -8.30 -0.73
N GLN A 36 -4.36 -8.22 0.60
CA GLN A 36 -5.59 -7.89 1.33
C GLN A 36 -5.61 -6.44 1.81
N TRP A 37 -4.54 -5.69 1.58
CA TRP A 37 -4.51 -4.26 1.85
C TRP A 37 -5.52 -3.54 0.94
N ARG A 38 -6.27 -2.61 1.50
CA ARG A 38 -7.30 -1.85 0.79
C ARG A 38 -6.66 -1.09 -0.37
N GLY A 39 -7.24 -1.23 -1.56
CA GLY A 39 -6.72 -0.58 -2.76
C GLY A 39 -5.50 -1.27 -3.38
N VAL A 40 -4.92 -2.30 -2.76
CA VAL A 40 -3.84 -3.08 -3.37
C VAL A 40 -4.43 -4.16 -4.27
N VAL A 41 -4.08 -4.14 -5.55
CA VAL A 41 -4.51 -5.16 -6.52
C VAL A 41 -3.33 -6.06 -6.83
N CYS A 42 -3.51 -7.36 -6.61
CA CYS A 42 -2.52 -8.38 -6.95
C CYS A 42 -2.89 -9.16 -8.20
N GLY A 43 -1.91 -9.47 -9.04
CA GLY A 43 -2.08 -10.33 -10.20
C GLY A 43 -2.41 -11.78 -9.81
N THR A 44 -3.31 -12.41 -10.57
CA THR A 44 -3.85 -13.75 -10.27
C THR A 44 -2.80 -14.87 -10.28
N GLN A 45 -1.80 -14.78 -11.16
CA GLN A 45 -0.82 -15.85 -11.35
C GLN A 45 0.30 -15.85 -10.30
N ASN A 46 0.79 -14.67 -9.91
CA ASN A 46 2.04 -14.54 -9.12
C ASN A 46 1.86 -13.77 -7.81
N GLN A 47 0.63 -13.37 -7.44
CA GLN A 47 0.35 -12.59 -6.21
C GLN A 47 1.23 -11.34 -6.07
N ARG A 48 1.66 -10.77 -7.21
CA ARG A 48 2.44 -9.52 -7.23
C ARG A 48 1.48 -8.36 -7.26
N VAL A 49 1.77 -7.32 -6.48
CA VAL A 49 1.10 -6.02 -6.63
C VAL A 49 1.29 -5.55 -8.07
N ILE A 50 0.18 -5.28 -8.75
CA ILE A 50 0.14 -4.77 -10.12
C ILE A 50 -0.50 -3.39 -10.21
N GLU A 51 -1.26 -2.98 -9.19
CA GLU A 51 -1.93 -1.69 -9.14
C GLU A 51 -2.19 -1.28 -7.68
N LEU A 52 -2.15 0.04 -7.44
CA LEU A 52 -2.64 0.70 -6.24
C LEU A 52 -3.83 1.58 -6.62
N ASN A 53 -5.04 1.11 -6.32
CA ASN A 53 -6.26 1.89 -6.51
C ASN A 53 -6.58 2.65 -5.22
N LEU A 54 -6.18 3.93 -5.21
CA LEU A 54 -6.35 4.85 -4.08
C LEU A 54 -7.40 5.94 -4.34
N LEU A 55 -8.21 5.78 -5.38
CA LEU A 55 -9.26 6.73 -5.75
C LEU A 55 -10.32 6.84 -4.65
N ASP A 56 -10.92 8.02 -4.53
CA ASP A 56 -12.04 8.32 -3.61
C ASP A 56 -11.77 8.11 -2.11
N HIS A 57 -10.52 7.85 -1.71
CA HIS A 57 -10.12 7.65 -0.30
C HIS A 57 -9.82 8.94 0.48
N LYS A 58 -10.01 10.11 -0.15
CA LYS A 58 -9.73 11.45 0.43
C LYS A 58 -8.32 11.59 1.02
N LEU A 59 -7.37 10.87 0.41
CA LEU A 59 -5.96 10.92 0.76
C LEU A 59 -5.36 12.24 0.27
N THR A 60 -4.50 12.86 1.06
CA THR A 60 -3.77 14.08 0.69
C THR A 60 -2.29 13.93 1.05
N GLY A 61 -1.40 14.62 0.35
CA GLY A 61 0.05 14.50 0.58
C GLY A 61 0.84 14.54 -0.71
N VAL A 62 2.16 14.41 -0.59
CA VAL A 62 3.11 14.37 -1.71
C VAL A 62 4.05 13.21 -1.48
N LEU A 63 4.23 12.38 -2.51
CA LEU A 63 5.19 11.29 -2.49
C LEU A 63 6.57 11.86 -2.83
N ILE A 64 7.47 11.86 -1.86
CA ILE A 64 8.82 12.44 -1.95
C ILE A 64 9.89 11.35 -1.89
N THR A 65 9.65 10.27 -1.16
CA THR A 65 10.61 9.17 -0.95
C THR A 65 10.50 8.03 -1.97
N LEU A 66 9.75 8.23 -3.06
CA LEU A 66 9.66 7.30 -4.19
C LEU A 66 10.65 7.61 -5.31
#